data_AF-A0A2E1EMU6-F1
#
_entry.id   AF-A0A2E1EMU6-F1
#
_cell.length_a   1.000
_cell.length_b   1.000
_cell.length_c   1.000
_cell.angle_alpha   90.00
_cell.angle_beta   90.00
_cell.angle_gamma   90.00
#
_symmetry.space_group_name_H-M   'P 1'
#
loop_
_entity.id
_entity.type
_entity.pdbx_description
1 polymer ?
#
loop_
_entity_poly.entity_id
_entity_poly.type
_entity_poly.pdbx_seq_one_letter_code
_entity_poly.pdbx_strand_id
1 'polypeptide(L)'
;MVKQVFSFLVLAFLISCNDSFTKITSINEINGNWKSSSQILEINTENMTIKFGSDSIPLILTSRTYDRSKITVSTGPIMFFDAHVYINPDGSKIRIDKININESTVYERAK
;
A
#
# COMPACT_ATOMS: atom_id res chain seq x y z
N MET A 1 32.55 17.00 -25.69
CA MET A 1 31.58 17.44 -24.67
C MET A 1 30.26 16.66 -24.66
N VAL A 2 29.72 16.22 -25.80
CA VAL A 2 28.37 15.57 -25.87
C VAL A 2 28.29 14.19 -25.16
N LYS A 3 29.39 13.42 -25.16
CA LYS A 3 29.43 12.06 -24.60
C LYS A 3 29.29 12.02 -23.06
N GLN A 4 29.77 13.06 -22.36
CA GLN A 4 29.67 13.15 -20.89
C GLN A 4 28.28 13.55 -20.42
N VAL A 5 27.58 14.42 -21.17
CA VAL A 5 26.19 14.82 -20.85
C VAL A 5 25.24 13.63 -20.97
N PHE A 6 25.43 12.78 -21.98
CA PHE A 6 24.64 11.56 -22.16
C PHE A 6 24.82 10.56 -20.99
N SER A 7 26.04 10.43 -20.47
CA SER A 7 26.32 9.53 -19.34
C SER A 7 25.68 10.00 -18.03
N PHE A 8 25.58 11.32 -17.81
CA PHE A 8 24.89 11.88 -16.65
C PHE A 8 23.37 11.69 -16.72
N LEU A 9 22.79 11.78 -17.93
CA LEU A 9 21.37 11.53 -18.13
C LEU A 9 20.99 10.07 -17.80
N VAL A 10 21.83 9.11 -18.21
CA VAL A 10 21.60 7.69 -17.93
C VAL A 10 21.68 7.38 -16.42
N LEU A 11 22.62 7.98 -15.68
CA LEU A 11 22.66 7.83 -14.22
C LEU A 11 21.44 8.43 -13.52
N ALA A 12 20.94 9.58 -13.99
CA ALA A 12 19.74 10.20 -13.41
C ALA A 12 18.47 9.33 -13.58
N PHE A 13 18.36 8.60 -14.70
CA PHE A 13 17.27 7.64 -14.93
C PHE A 13 17.35 6.38 -14.06
N LEU A 14 18.56 5.96 -13.64
CA LEU A 14 18.73 4.75 -12.82
C LEU A 14 18.40 4.98 -11.33
N ILE A 15 18.43 6.23 -10.85
CA ILE A 15 18.14 6.56 -9.45
C ILE A 15 16.62 6.66 -9.20
N SER A 16 15.82 6.92 -10.24
CA SER A 16 14.38 7.21 -10.08
C SER A 16 13.47 5.97 -10.09
N CYS A 17 14.01 4.74 -10.09
CA CYS A 17 13.21 3.53 -10.29
C CYS A 17 13.38 2.48 -9.17
N ASN A 18 13.79 2.91 -7.98
CA ASN A 18 13.73 2.06 -6.79
C ASN A 18 12.74 2.70 -5.82
N ASP A 19 11.45 2.47 -6.04
CA ASP A 19 10.42 2.72 -5.03
C ASP A 19 10.72 1.77 -3.86
N SER A 20 11.60 2.21 -2.97
CA SER A 20 11.92 1.45 -1.77
C SER A 20 10.68 1.41 -0.90
N PHE A 21 10.34 0.22 -0.40
CA PHE A 21 9.18 0.02 0.48
C PHE A 21 9.69 -0.41 1.85
N THR A 22 9.17 0.22 2.89
CA THR A 22 9.42 -0.16 4.29
C THR A 22 8.13 -0.59 4.96
N LYS A 23 8.20 -1.55 5.89
CA LYS A 23 7.02 -1.95 6.67
C LYS A 23 6.46 -0.73 7.41
N ILE A 24 5.14 -0.57 7.40
CA ILE A 24 4.51 0.49 8.18
C ILE A 24 4.73 0.25 9.67
N THR A 25 4.92 1.32 10.41
CA THR A 25 5.09 1.30 11.87
C THR A 25 3.78 1.57 12.60
N SER A 26 2.80 2.14 11.91
CA SER A 26 1.46 2.44 12.39
C SER A 26 0.44 2.27 11.27
N ILE A 27 -0.73 1.72 11.60
CA ILE A 27 -1.83 1.61 10.64
C ILE A 27 -2.29 2.99 10.15
N ASN A 28 -2.14 4.06 10.93
CA ASN A 28 -2.57 5.40 10.53
C ASN A 28 -1.80 5.94 9.31
N GLU A 29 -0.62 5.39 8.99
CA GLU A 29 0.17 5.79 7.82
C GLU A 29 -0.57 5.49 6.50
N ILE A 30 -1.46 4.49 6.50
CA ILE A 30 -2.18 4.04 5.32
C ILE A 30 -3.61 4.59 5.24
N ASN A 31 -3.99 5.51 6.12
CA ASN A 31 -5.29 6.17 6.05
C ASN A 31 -5.44 6.98 4.74
N GLY A 32 -6.59 6.83 4.08
CA GLY A 32 -6.95 7.55 2.86
C GLY A 32 -7.37 6.67 1.69
N ASN A 33 -7.43 7.29 0.51
CA ASN A 33 -7.81 6.65 -0.74
C ASN A 33 -6.57 6.25 -1.54
N TRP A 34 -6.65 5.07 -2.14
CA TRP A 34 -5.57 4.40 -2.83
C TRP A 34 -6.10 3.81 -4.13
N LYS A 35 -5.27 3.79 -5.17
CA LYS A 35 -5.64 3.30 -6.49
C LYS A 35 -4.54 2.42 -7.05
N SER A 36 -4.93 1.26 -7.56
CA SER A 36 -4.11 0.40 -8.39
C SER A 36 -4.66 0.39 -9.82
N SER A 37 -4.04 -0.37 -10.73
CA SER A 37 -4.53 -0.53 -12.10
C SER A 37 -5.92 -1.18 -12.18
N SER A 38 -6.29 -2.02 -11.21
CA SER A 38 -7.51 -2.83 -11.25
C SER A 38 -8.58 -2.43 -10.23
N GLN A 39 -8.21 -1.67 -9.19
CA GLN A 39 -9.14 -1.35 -8.11
C GLN A 39 -8.79 -0.06 -7.36
N ILE A 40 -9.84 0.54 -6.79
CA ILE A 40 -9.77 1.63 -5.82
C ILE A 40 -9.93 1.04 -4.42
N LEU A 41 -9.21 1.59 -3.46
CA LEU A 41 -9.14 1.13 -2.08
C LEU A 41 -9.28 2.34 -1.16
N GLU A 42 -10.30 2.33 -0.30
CA GLU A 42 -10.45 3.33 0.78
C GLU A 42 -10.11 2.66 2.10
N ILE A 43 -9.17 3.23 2.85
CA ILE A 43 -8.80 2.79 4.20
C ILE A 43 -9.12 3.90 5.17
N ASN A 44 -9.97 3.60 6.15
CA ASN A 44 -10.29 4.49 7.25
C ASN A 44 -9.83 3.85 8.56
N THR A 45 -8.74 4.36 9.14
CA THR A 45 -8.09 3.77 10.31
C THR A 45 -8.70 4.22 11.63
N GLU A 46 -9.47 5.31 11.62
CA GLU A 46 -10.26 5.76 12.76
C GLU A 46 -11.47 4.84 12.98
N ASN A 47 -12.19 4.54 11.90
CA ASN A 47 -13.33 3.63 11.90
C ASN A 47 -12.93 2.16 11.78
N MET A 48 -11.63 1.87 11.61
CA MET A 48 -11.10 0.52 11.41
C MET A 48 -11.81 -0.23 10.26
N THR A 49 -11.93 0.43 9.11
CA THR A 49 -12.59 -0.12 7.92
C THR A 49 -11.75 -0.02 6.66
N ILE A 50 -12.05 -0.92 5.72
CA ILE A 50 -11.45 -0.99 4.40
C ILE A 50 -12.52 -1.29 3.33
N LYS A 51 -12.49 -0.58 2.21
CA LYS A 51 -13.42 -0.76 1.08
C LYS A 51 -12.67 -0.97 -0.22
N PHE A 52 -13.20 -1.82 -1.10
CA PHE A 52 -12.64 -2.11 -2.42
C PHE A 52 -13.63 -1.67 -3.50
N GLY A 53 -13.39 -0.51 -4.10
CA GLY A 53 -14.31 0.13 -5.05
C GLY A 53 -15.35 1.04 -4.37
N SER A 54 -15.94 1.96 -5.16
CA SER A 54 -16.82 3.04 -4.70
C SER A 54 -18.09 2.57 -4.00
N ASP A 55 -18.68 1.48 -4.47
CA ASP A 55 -20.00 1.00 -4.02
C ASP A 55 -19.89 -0.22 -3.10
N SER A 56 -18.67 -0.52 -2.61
CA SER A 56 -18.43 -1.67 -1.75
C SER A 56 -18.78 -1.41 -0.29
N ILE A 57 -19.27 -2.45 0.39
CA ILE A 57 -19.56 -2.41 1.82
C ILE A 57 -18.22 -2.35 2.58
N PRO A 58 -18.06 -1.45 3.57
CA PRO A 58 -16.88 -1.43 4.41
C PRO A 58 -16.69 -2.75 5.16
N LEU A 59 -15.49 -3.31 5.02
CA LEU A 59 -15.03 -4.49 5.73
C LEU A 59 -14.27 -4.07 6.98
N ILE A 60 -14.20 -4.97 7.96
CA ILE A 60 -13.46 -4.74 9.19
C ILE A 60 -11.97 -4.83 8.89
N LEU A 61 -11.22 -3.83 9.34
CA LEU A 61 -9.78 -3.78 9.30
C LEU A 61 -9.26 -3.96 10.73
N THR A 62 -8.40 -4.94 10.97
CA THR A 62 -7.73 -5.09 12.27
C THR A 62 -6.22 -5.09 12.10
N SER A 63 -5.52 -4.59 13.11
CA SER A 63 -4.05 -4.65 13.21
C SER A 63 -3.67 -4.91 14.66
N ARG A 64 -2.59 -5.66 14.87
CA ARG A 64 -2.12 -6.02 16.21
C ARG A 64 -1.09 -5.00 16.69
N THR A 65 -1.10 -4.71 18.00
CA THR A 65 -0.19 -3.72 18.60
C THR A 65 1.29 -4.01 18.36
N TYR A 66 1.67 -5.29 18.35
CA TYR A 66 3.05 -5.75 18.17
C TYR A 66 3.44 -5.98 16.71
N ASP A 67 2.47 -6.06 15.80
CA ASP A 67 2.71 -6.25 14.37
C ASP A 67 1.85 -5.25 13.60
N ARG A 68 2.24 -3.98 13.72
CA ARG A 68 1.55 -2.84 13.11
C ARG A 68 1.52 -2.92 11.58
N SER A 69 2.50 -3.63 11.01
CA SER A 69 2.59 -3.89 9.58
C SER A 69 1.64 -4.98 9.10
N LYS A 70 1.15 -5.84 9.99
CA LYS A 70 0.19 -6.88 9.65
C LYS A 70 -1.23 -6.41 9.89
N ILE A 71 -2.06 -6.57 8.87
CA ILE A 71 -3.51 -6.32 8.92
C ILE A 71 -4.29 -7.59 8.61
N THR A 72 -5.52 -7.67 9.12
CA THR A 72 -6.51 -8.68 8.76
C THR A 72 -7.79 -7.98 8.29
N VAL A 73 -8.37 -8.48 7.19
CA VAL A 73 -9.62 -7.97 6.61
C VAL A 73 -10.71 -9.03 6.69
N SER A 74 -11.88 -8.67 7.23
CA SER A 74 -12.97 -9.63 7.48
C SER A 74 -14.37 -9.00 7.39
N THR A 75 -15.40 -9.87 7.32
CA THR A 75 -16.80 -9.52 7.55
C THR A 75 -17.43 -10.52 8.53
N GLY A 76 -17.77 -10.05 9.74
CA GLY A 76 -18.23 -10.93 10.82
C GLY A 76 -17.28 -12.10 11.06
N PRO A 77 -17.73 -13.37 10.95
CA PRO A 77 -16.88 -14.55 11.15
C PRO A 77 -16.02 -14.90 9.91
N ILE A 78 -16.23 -14.24 8.76
CA ILE A 78 -15.55 -14.58 7.50
C ILE A 78 -14.28 -13.74 7.38
N MET A 79 -13.12 -14.40 7.38
CA MET A 79 -11.82 -13.77 7.10
C MET A 79 -11.54 -13.80 5.60
N PHE A 80 -11.21 -12.64 5.01
CA PHE A 80 -10.82 -12.55 3.60
C PHE A 80 -9.32 -12.78 3.42
N PHE A 81 -8.48 -12.01 4.12
CA PHE A 81 -7.04 -12.17 4.06
C PHE A 81 -6.32 -11.53 5.24
N ASP A 82 -5.14 -12.07 5.53
CA ASP A 82 -4.09 -11.36 6.25
C ASP A 82 -3.14 -10.73 5.24
N ALA A 83 -2.55 -9.58 5.56
CA ALA A 83 -1.54 -8.94 4.72
C ALA A 83 -0.45 -8.24 5.52
N HIS A 84 0.76 -8.20 4.97
CA HIS A 84 1.78 -7.23 5.38
C HIS A 84 1.66 -5.98 4.53
N VAL A 85 1.79 -4.83 5.16
CA VAL A 85 1.65 -3.52 4.51
C VAL A 85 2.95 -2.76 4.61
N TYR A 86 3.33 -2.18 3.48
CA TYR A 86 4.52 -1.37 3.31
C TYR A 86 4.13 -0.03 2.72
N ILE A 87 4.93 0.99 3.02
CA ILE A 87 4.78 2.34 2.48
C ILE A 87 6.12 2.78 1.89
N ASN A 88 6.07 3.59 0.84
CA ASN A 88 7.27 4.21 0.30
C ASN A 88 7.64 5.49 1.09
N PRO A 89 8.88 5.99 0.99
CA PRO A 89 9.38 7.08 1.83
C PRO A 89 8.56 8.38 1.79
N ASP A 90 7.93 8.70 0.66
CA ASP A 90 7.14 9.93 0.51
C ASP A 90 5.64 9.75 0.83
N GLY A 91 5.21 8.53 1.19
CA GLY A 91 3.83 8.21 1.53
C GLY A 91 2.84 8.25 0.35
N SER A 92 3.35 8.34 -0.88
CA SER A 92 2.54 8.36 -2.09
C SER A 92 2.13 6.97 -2.59
N LYS A 93 2.79 5.90 -2.12
CA LYS A 93 2.47 4.52 -2.48
C LYS A 93 2.47 3.59 -1.29
N ILE A 94 1.57 2.62 -1.33
CA ILE A 94 1.58 1.47 -0.41
C ILE A 94 1.68 0.17 -1.21
N ARG A 95 2.28 -0.84 -0.59
CA ARG A 95 2.25 -2.21 -1.09
C ARG A 95 1.57 -3.10 -0.06
N ILE A 96 0.59 -3.87 -0.50
CA ILE A 96 -0.14 -4.83 0.34
C ILE A 96 0.20 -6.24 -0.16
N ASP A 97 0.92 -6.99 0.67
CA ASP A 97 1.32 -8.37 0.40
C ASP A 97 0.39 -9.32 1.17
N LYS A 98 -0.62 -9.88 0.49
CA LYS A 98 -1.63 -10.78 1.08
C LYS A 98 -1.02 -12.15 1.33
N ILE A 99 -0.96 -12.55 2.60
CA ILE A 99 -0.23 -13.74 3.09
C ILE A 99 -0.89 -15.04 2.63
N ASN A 100 -2.21 -15.15 2.76
CA ASN A 100 -2.91 -16.42 2.57
C ASN A 100 -3.19 -16.75 1.09
N ILE A 101 -3.07 -15.76 0.20
CA ILE A 101 -3.37 -15.92 -1.23
C ILE A 101 -2.18 -15.55 -2.14
N ASN A 102 -1.02 -15.25 -1.55
CA ASN A 102 0.24 -14.95 -2.23
C ASN A 102 0.10 -13.90 -3.35
N GLU A 103 -0.65 -12.83 -3.08
CA GLU A 103 -0.88 -11.72 -4.01
C GLU A 103 -0.23 -10.46 -3.44
N SER A 104 0.50 -9.72 -4.27
CA SER A 104 1.10 -8.44 -3.91
C SER A 104 0.61 -7.37 -4.87
N THR A 105 0.08 -6.28 -4.30
CA THR A 105 -0.48 -5.18 -5.10
C THR A 105 0.05 -3.85 -4.57
N VAL A 106 0.56 -3.03 -5.48
CA VAL A 106 0.97 -1.64 -5.21
C VAL A 106 -0.18 -0.71 -5.53
N TYR A 107 -0.43 0.24 -4.64
CA TYR A 107 -1.42 1.30 -4.81
C TYR A 107 -0.74 2.65 -4.69
N GLU A 108 -1.19 3.58 -5.50
CA GLU A 108 -0.81 4.99 -5.43
C GLU A 108 -1.91 5.77 -4.71
N ARG A 109 -1.52 6.78 -3.94
CA ARG A 109 -2.47 7.62 -3.21
C ARG A 109 -3.36 8.36 -4.22
N ALA A 110 -4.67 8.19 -4.10
CA ALA A 110 -5.63 8.93 -4.89
C ALA A 110 -5.74 10.35 -4.33
N LYS A 111 -5.69 11.36 -5.22
CA LYS A 111 -5.89 12.77 -4.87
C LYS A 111 -7.36 13.07 -4.60
#